data_AF-A0A7X7K6S1-F1
#
_entry.id   AF-A0A7X7K6S1-F1
#
_cell.length_a   1.000
_cell.length_b   1.000
_cell.length_c   1.000
_cell.angle_alpha   90.00
_cell.angle_beta   90.00
_cell.angle_gamma   90.00
#
_symmetry.space_group_name_H-M   'P 1'
#
loop_
_entity.id
_entity.type
_entity.pdbx_description
1 polymer ?
#
loop_
_entity_poly.entity_id
_entity_poly.type
_entity_poly.pdbx_seq_one_letter_code
_entity_poly.pdbx_strand_id
1 'polypeptide(L)'
;HEAGEREILNYGHTLAHAIERNERYLWRHGAAVSVGIVYAAELARLAGRLSEADVERQRSVLRALGLPVTYRADRWEQLLAAMRRDKKSRGDLLRFVVLDALGSPSRLEGPDGSLLVAAYGEIADETPVSGAISL
;
A
#
# COMPACT_ATOMS: atom_id res chain seq x y z
N HIS A 1 17.27 20.62 6.26
CA HIS A 1 16.34 20.06 5.26
C HIS A 1 15.45 19.00 5.93
N GLU A 2 14.42 19.41 6.70
CA GLU A 2 13.50 18.48 7.41
C GLU A 2 12.45 17.82 6.50
N ALA A 3 12.26 18.33 5.28
CA ALA A 3 11.19 17.87 4.40
C ALA A 3 11.38 16.42 3.88
N GLY A 4 12.64 15.96 3.74
CA GLY A 4 12.95 14.60 3.31
C GLY A 4 12.71 13.54 4.38
N GLU A 5 12.98 13.87 5.65
CA GLU A 5 12.78 12.96 6.79
C GLU A 5 11.30 12.74 7.10
N ARG A 6 10.44 13.73 6.86
CA ARG A 6 8.98 13.56 7.01
C ARG A 6 8.36 12.69 5.91
N GLU A 7 9.01 12.59 4.75
CA GLU A 7 8.47 11.81 3.63
C GLU A 7 8.43 10.31 3.98
N ILE A 8 9.40 9.81 4.74
CA ILE A 8 9.50 8.38 5.14
C ILE A 8 8.29 7.92 5.96
N LEU A 9 7.62 8.84 6.66
CA LEU A 9 6.41 8.56 7.44
C LEU A 9 5.23 8.16 6.55
N ASN A 10 5.32 8.41 5.24
CA ASN A 10 4.30 8.03 4.27
C ASN A 10 4.43 6.58 3.79
N TYR A 11 5.23 5.73 4.47
CA TYR A 11 5.27 4.30 4.19
C TYR A 11 3.84 3.71 4.25
N GLY A 12 3.45 3.04 3.16
CA GLY A 12 2.09 2.51 2.96
C GLY A 12 0.99 3.53 2.59
N HIS A 13 1.21 4.84 2.75
CA HIS A 13 0.12 5.83 2.64
C HIS A 13 -0.39 6.05 1.22
N THR A 14 0.40 5.74 0.19
CA THR A 14 0.00 5.94 -1.21
C THR A 14 -1.21 5.07 -1.57
N LEU A 15 -1.17 3.77 -1.24
CA LEU A 15 -2.31 2.88 -1.45
C LEU A 15 -3.39 3.12 -0.39
N ALA A 16 -3.02 3.41 0.85
CA ALA A 16 -3.98 3.68 1.92
C ALA A 16 -4.95 4.81 1.56
N HIS A 17 -4.45 5.95 1.10
CA HIS A 17 -5.31 7.06 0.69
C HIS A 17 -6.14 6.74 -0.56
N ALA A 18 -5.73 5.78 -1.40
CA ALA A 18 -6.54 5.31 -2.51
C ALA A 18 -7.70 4.43 -2.02
N ILE A 19 -7.43 3.53 -1.06
CA ILE A 19 -8.44 2.69 -0.39
C ILE A 19 -9.45 3.56 0.35
N GLU A 20 -9.01 4.50 1.18
CA GLU A 20 -9.90 5.41 1.92
C GLU A 20 -10.87 6.14 0.99
N ARG A 21 -10.37 6.67 -0.13
CA ARG A 21 -11.21 7.34 -1.12
C ARG A 21 -12.17 6.39 -1.81
N ASN A 22 -11.72 5.19 -2.18
CA ASN A 22 -12.56 4.16 -2.80
C ASN A 22 -13.70 3.74 -1.87
N GLU A 23 -13.40 3.59 -0.58
CA GLU A 23 -14.34 3.21 0.48
C GLU A 23 -15.12 4.40 1.05
N ARG A 24 -15.01 5.60 0.44
CA ARG A 24 -15.69 6.82 0.89
C ARG A 24 -15.43 7.13 2.38
N TYR A 25 -14.21 6.86 2.83
CA TYR A 25 -13.73 7.04 4.20
C TYR A 25 -14.47 6.21 5.26
N LEU A 26 -15.17 5.14 4.86
CA LEU A 26 -15.80 4.19 5.79
C LEU A 26 -14.79 3.20 6.39
N TRP A 27 -13.69 2.93 5.68
CA TRP A 27 -12.57 2.18 6.24
C TRP A 27 -11.76 3.03 7.21
N ARG A 28 -11.44 2.45 8.37
CA ARG A 28 -10.59 3.12 9.36
C ARG A 28 -9.20 3.36 8.78
N HIS A 29 -8.63 4.53 9.05
CA HIS A 29 -7.30 4.92 8.55
C HIS A 29 -6.22 3.84 8.79
N GLY A 30 -6.13 3.33 10.03
CA GLY A 30 -5.15 2.29 10.36
C GLY A 30 -5.32 0.99 9.56
N ALA A 31 -6.54 0.64 9.17
CA ALA A 31 -6.82 -0.53 8.32
C ALA A 31 -6.40 -0.29 6.86
N ALA A 32 -6.61 0.92 6.33
CA ALA A 32 -6.12 1.26 5.00
C ALA A 32 -4.57 1.33 4.97
N VAL A 33 -3.96 1.89 6.01
CA VAL A 33 -2.51 1.97 6.16
C VAL A 33 -1.87 0.59 6.30
N SER A 34 -2.46 -0.35 7.04
CA SER A 34 -1.90 -1.70 7.17
C SER A 34 -1.85 -2.44 5.84
N VAL A 35 -2.90 -2.34 5.02
CA VAL A 35 -2.88 -2.88 3.64
C VAL A 35 -1.83 -2.18 2.80
N GLY A 36 -1.75 -0.84 2.90
CA GLY A 36 -0.75 -0.06 2.18
C GLY A 36 0.69 -0.41 2.53
N ILE A 37 0.98 -0.70 3.81
CA ILE A 37 2.30 -1.15 4.28
C ILE A 37 2.69 -2.44 3.57
N VAL A 38 1.80 -3.44 3.55
CA VAL A 38 2.08 -4.73 2.92
C VAL A 38 2.26 -4.58 1.41
N TYR A 39 1.43 -3.77 0.76
CA TYR A 39 1.62 -3.44 -0.66
C TYR A 39 2.98 -2.80 -0.96
N ALA A 40 3.41 -1.84 -0.13
CA ALA A 40 4.71 -1.19 -0.29
C ALA A 40 5.88 -2.16 -0.01
N ALA A 41 5.69 -3.13 0.89
CA ALA A 41 6.64 -4.21 1.12
C ALA A 41 6.74 -5.17 -0.08
N GLU A 42 5.61 -5.56 -0.67
CA GLU A 42 5.58 -6.40 -1.89
C GLU A 42 6.22 -5.69 -3.09
N LEU A 43 5.97 -4.38 -3.26
CA LEU A 43 6.67 -3.57 -4.26
C LEU A 43 8.18 -3.61 -4.07
N ALA A 44 8.65 -3.46 -2.83
CA ALA A 44 10.07 -3.52 -2.52
C ALA A 44 10.66 -4.91 -2.81
N ARG A 45 9.96 -5.98 -2.43
CA ARG A 45 10.37 -7.37 -2.69
C ARG A 45 10.47 -7.66 -4.18
N LEU A 46 9.43 -7.34 -4.95
CA LEU A 46 9.40 -7.54 -6.39
C LEU A 46 10.42 -6.65 -7.14
N ALA A 47 10.80 -5.51 -6.55
CA ALA A 47 11.91 -4.67 -7.03
C ALA A 47 13.30 -5.15 -6.57
N GLY A 48 13.40 -6.29 -5.87
CA GLY A 48 14.66 -6.88 -5.41
C GLY A 48 15.29 -6.20 -4.18
N ARG A 49 14.51 -5.43 -3.42
CA ARG A 49 14.98 -4.62 -2.27
C ARG A 49 14.68 -5.23 -0.91
N LEU A 50 13.66 -6.07 -0.81
CA LEU A 50 13.32 -6.81 0.41
C LEU A 50 13.29 -8.31 0.15
N SER A 51 13.52 -9.10 1.19
CA SER A 51 13.29 -10.54 1.16
C SER A 51 11.80 -10.88 1.39
N GLU A 52 11.39 -12.07 0.99
CA GLU A 52 10.06 -12.62 1.35
C GLU A 52 9.87 -12.68 2.87
N ALA A 53 10.92 -13.03 3.62
CA ALA A 53 10.90 -13.07 5.07
C ALA A 53 10.63 -11.68 5.70
N ASP A 54 11.16 -10.60 5.12
CA ASP A 54 10.89 -9.24 5.59
C ASP A 54 9.44 -8.84 5.36
N VAL A 55 8.85 -9.25 4.22
CA VAL A 55 7.44 -9.00 3.94
C VAL A 55 6.55 -9.78 4.90
N GLU A 56 6.81 -11.08 5.10
CA GLU A 56 6.00 -11.90 6.02
C GLU A 56 6.14 -11.43 7.47
N ARG A 57 7.31 -10.93 7.89
CA ARG A 57 7.47 -10.28 9.20
C ARG A 57 6.50 -9.12 9.38
N GLN A 58 6.34 -8.27 8.37
CA GLN A 58 5.39 -7.16 8.43
C GLN A 58 3.94 -7.63 8.46
N ARG A 59 3.58 -8.63 7.64
CA ARG A 59 2.25 -9.25 7.66
C ARG A 59 1.92 -9.84 9.03
N SER A 60 2.85 -10.60 9.62
CA SER A 60 2.70 -11.23 10.93
C SER A 60 2.44 -10.21 12.04
N VAL A 61 3.21 -9.11 12.09
CA VAL A 61 2.99 -8.04 13.08
C VAL A 61 1.62 -7.39 12.92
N LEU A 62 1.21 -7.06 11.68
CA LEU A 62 -0.09 -6.43 11.43
C LEU A 62 -1.26 -7.37 11.76
N ARG A 63 -1.16 -8.66 11.41
CA ARG A 63 -2.14 -9.69 11.77
C ARG A 63 -2.25 -9.87 13.28
N ALA A 64 -1.13 -9.86 14.00
CA ALA A 64 -1.11 -9.95 15.46
C ALA A 64 -1.82 -8.76 16.14
N LEU A 65 -1.86 -7.61 15.46
CA LEU A 65 -2.60 -6.42 15.89
C LEU A 65 -4.08 -6.43 15.43
N GLY A 66 -4.53 -7.49 14.76
CA GLY A 66 -5.89 -7.59 14.21
C GLY A 66 -6.15 -6.67 13.01
N LEU A 67 -5.11 -6.21 12.32
CA LEU A 67 -5.22 -5.32 11.18
C LEU A 67 -5.30 -6.10 9.86
N PRO A 68 -6.07 -5.61 8.87
CA PRO A 68 -6.15 -6.26 7.56
C PRO A 68 -4.82 -6.10 6.81
N VAL A 69 -4.45 -7.14 6.07
CA VAL A 69 -3.24 -7.19 5.24
C VAL A 69 -3.55 -7.47 3.77
N THR A 70 -4.84 -7.52 3.43
CA THR A 70 -5.36 -7.76 2.08
C THR A 70 -6.49 -6.79 1.76
N TYR A 71 -6.81 -6.66 0.48
CA TYR A 71 -7.91 -5.83 -0.01
C TYR A 71 -8.53 -6.44 -1.27
N ARG A 72 -9.75 -6.00 -1.60
CA ARG A 72 -10.57 -6.64 -2.64
C ARG A 72 -9.89 -6.61 -4.02
N ALA A 73 -9.80 -7.76 -4.68
CA ALA A 73 -9.19 -7.88 -6.00
C ALA A 73 -9.86 -6.99 -7.09
N ASP A 74 -11.18 -6.77 -6.99
CA ASP A 74 -12.00 -6.07 -8.00
C ASP A 74 -11.78 -4.55 -8.07
N ARG A 75 -10.87 -3.98 -7.27
CA ARG A 75 -10.69 -2.52 -7.11
C ARG A 75 -9.44 -1.93 -7.72
N TRP A 76 -8.57 -2.74 -8.33
CA TRP A 76 -7.26 -2.27 -8.81
C TRP A 76 -7.33 -1.01 -9.67
N GLU A 77 -8.19 -1.00 -10.69
CA GLU A 77 -8.33 0.13 -11.61
C GLU A 77 -8.76 1.43 -10.90
N GLN A 78 -9.68 1.34 -9.94
CA GLN A 78 -10.12 2.51 -9.17
C GLN A 78 -8.99 3.04 -8.26
N LEU A 79 -8.25 2.13 -7.61
CA LEU A 79 -7.12 2.48 -6.76
C LEU A 79 -6.00 3.12 -7.57
N LEU A 80 -5.63 2.55 -8.72
CA LEU A 80 -4.60 3.09 -9.61
C LEU A 80 -4.98 4.50 -10.10
N ALA A 81 -6.24 4.70 -10.49
CA ALA A 81 -6.75 6.01 -10.89
C ALA A 81 -6.75 7.01 -9.72
N ALA A 82 -7.01 6.58 -8.50
CA ALA A 82 -6.95 7.43 -7.30
C ALA A 82 -5.51 7.82 -6.96
N MET A 83 -4.56 6.87 -6.97
CA MET A 83 -3.13 7.12 -6.74
C MET A 83 -2.55 8.11 -7.75
N ARG A 84 -2.93 8.01 -9.03
CA ARG A 84 -2.48 8.94 -10.09
C ARG A 84 -3.07 10.35 -9.93
N ARG A 85 -4.32 10.47 -9.47
CA ARG A 85 -4.98 11.78 -9.28
C ARG A 85 -4.34 12.61 -8.18
N ASP A 86 -3.95 11.98 -7.07
CA ASP A 86 -3.24 12.62 -5.97
C ASP A 86 -1.96 13.33 -6.45
N LYS A 87 -1.31 12.79 -7.50
CA LYS A 87 -0.02 13.27 -8.03
C LYS A 87 -0.07 14.25 -9.20
N LYS A 88 -1.23 14.48 -9.82
CA LYS A 88 -1.40 15.59 -10.78
C LYS A 88 -1.08 16.96 -10.13
N SER A 89 -0.98 17.02 -8.80
CA SER A 89 -0.54 18.18 -8.03
C SER A 89 0.99 18.29 -7.78
N ARG A 90 1.80 17.25 -8.07
CA ARG A 90 3.21 17.14 -7.60
C ARG A 90 4.25 16.63 -8.64
N GLY A 91 3.87 16.41 -9.91
CA GLY A 91 4.77 15.93 -10.97
C GLY A 91 4.46 14.50 -11.44
N ASP A 92 4.72 14.22 -12.72
CA ASP A 92 4.08 13.16 -13.53
C ASP A 92 4.27 11.69 -13.11
N LEU A 93 5.10 11.38 -12.10
CA LEU A 93 5.47 9.99 -11.76
C LEU A 93 4.90 9.53 -10.41
N LEU A 94 4.34 8.32 -10.39
CA LEU A 94 4.05 7.61 -9.15
C LEU A 94 5.36 7.39 -8.36
N ARG A 95 5.28 7.56 -7.05
CA ARG A 95 6.41 7.48 -6.11
C ARG A 95 5.88 6.85 -4.85
N PHE A 96 6.56 5.82 -4.40
CA PHE A 96 6.23 5.08 -3.19
C PHE A 96 7.41 5.20 -2.24
N VAL A 97 7.09 5.39 -0.96
CA VAL A 97 8.06 5.09 0.10
C VAL A 97 8.09 3.57 0.24
N VAL A 98 9.29 3.00 0.14
CA VAL A 98 9.57 1.57 0.27
C VAL A 98 10.70 1.38 1.28
N LEU A 99 11.12 0.12 1.50
CA LEU A 99 12.29 -0.21 2.31
C LEU A 99 13.35 -0.89 1.44
N ASP A 100 14.62 -0.56 1.64
CA ASP A 100 15.76 -1.30 1.07
C ASP A 100 16.31 -2.36 2.05
N ALA A 101 15.86 -2.29 3.30
CA ALA A 101 16.01 -3.25 4.38
C ALA A 101 15.07 -2.82 5.52
N LEU A 102 14.81 -3.69 6.50
CA LEU A 102 14.07 -3.28 7.69
C LEU A 102 14.74 -2.07 8.37
N GLY A 103 13.98 -1.00 8.59
CA GLY A 103 14.47 0.24 9.17
C GLY A 103 15.21 1.18 8.20
N SER A 104 15.30 0.83 6.91
CA SER A 104 15.99 1.64 5.88
C SER A 104 15.00 2.10 4.80
N PRO A 105 14.25 3.20 5.04
CA PRO A 105 13.28 3.71 4.07
C PRO A 105 13.95 4.40 2.88
N SER A 106 13.39 4.19 1.70
CA SER A 106 13.83 4.82 0.45
C SER A 106 12.63 5.11 -0.47
N ARG A 107 12.90 5.54 -1.71
CA ARG A 107 11.88 5.83 -2.72
C ARG A 107 11.97 4.87 -3.90
N LEU A 108 10.80 4.47 -4.39
CA LEU A 108 10.61 3.83 -5.68
C LEU A 108 9.82 4.79 -6.57
N GLU A 109 10.48 5.32 -7.60
CA GLU A 109 9.93 6.36 -8.49
C GLU A 109 9.63 5.77 -9.87
N GLY A 110 8.46 6.10 -10.42
CA GLY A 110 7.98 5.62 -11.71
C GLY A 110 8.01 4.09 -11.87
N PRO A 111 7.58 3.27 -10.89
CA PRO A 111 7.53 1.83 -11.09
C PRO A 111 6.63 1.48 -12.27
N ASP A 112 7.03 0.45 -13.03
CA ASP A 112 6.27 -0.04 -14.18
C ASP A 112 4.86 -0.50 -13.76
N GLY A 113 3.90 -0.36 -14.68
CA GLY A 113 2.52 -0.78 -14.44
C GLY A 113 2.38 -2.26 -14.09
N SER A 114 3.22 -3.12 -14.68
CA SER A 114 3.24 -4.56 -14.40
C SER A 114 3.70 -4.86 -12.97
N LEU A 115 4.68 -4.10 -12.46
CA LEU A 115 5.16 -4.23 -11.09
C LEU A 115 4.08 -3.81 -10.08
N LEU A 116 3.36 -2.73 -10.38
CA LEU A 116 2.26 -2.24 -9.57
C LEU A 116 1.13 -3.28 -9.45
N VAL A 117 0.69 -3.86 -10.58
CA VAL A 117 -0.39 -4.87 -10.56
C VAL A 117 0.08 -6.18 -9.93
N ALA A 118 1.34 -6.59 -10.15
CA ALA A 118 1.90 -7.80 -9.53
C ALA A 118 1.93 -7.66 -8.00
N ALA A 119 2.42 -6.53 -7.47
CA ALA A 119 2.42 -6.27 -6.03
C ALA A 119 1.01 -6.21 -5.44
N TYR A 120 0.03 -5.72 -6.20
CA TYR A 120 -1.36 -5.73 -5.77
C TYR A 120 -1.93 -7.15 -5.73
N GLY A 121 -1.58 -8.01 -6.69
CA GLY A 121 -1.98 -9.41 -6.71
C GLY A 121 -1.59 -10.17 -5.44
N GLU A 122 -0.43 -9.88 -4.85
CA GLU A 122 0.06 -10.49 -3.60
C GLU A 122 -0.77 -10.11 -2.36
N ILE A 123 -1.60 -9.07 -2.46
CA ILE A 123 -2.47 -8.60 -1.37
C ILE A 123 -3.95 -8.61 -1.76
N ALA A 124 -4.28 -9.12 -2.95
CA ALA A 124 -5.63 -9.19 -3.45
C ALA A 124 -6.36 -10.36 -2.80
N ASP A 125 -7.50 -10.08 -2.18
CA ASP A 125 -8.43 -11.10 -1.67
C ASP A 125 -9.63 -11.18 -2.63
N GLU A 126 -9.98 -12.41 -3.03
CA GLU A 126 -11.15 -12.71 -3.88
C GLU A 126 -12.48 -12.52 -3.14
N THR A 127 -12.44 -12.36 -1.82
CA THR A 127 -13.64 -12.25 -0.99
C THR A 127 -14.34 -10.90 -1.20
N PRO A 128 -15.61 -10.87 -1.69
CA PRO A 128 -16.41 -9.66 -1.61
C PRO A 128 -16.66 -9.36 -0.14
N VAL A 129 -16.32 -8.15 0.33
CA VAL A 129 -16.78 -7.67 1.63
C VAL A 129 -18.31 -7.63 1.58
N SER A 130 -18.96 -8.63 2.18
CA SER A 130 -20.38 -8.55 2.51
C SER A 130 -20.52 -7.38 3.46
N GLY A 131 -21.19 -6.33 3.00
CA GLY A 131 -21.52 -5.18 3.84
C GLY A 131 -22.33 -5.61 5.07
N ALA A 132 -22.25 -4.77 6.10
CA ALA A 132 -23.10 -4.79 7.28
C ALA A 132 -23.04 -6.08 8.11
N ILE A 133 -22.28 -6.02 9.22
CA ILE A 133 -22.76 -6.68 10.43
C ILE A 133 -23.99 -5.88 10.88
N SER A 134 -25.16 -6.40 10.53
CA SER A 134 -26.38 -6.13 11.30
C SER A 134 -26.22 -6.83 12.64
N LEU A 135 -26.21 -6.05 13.72
CA LEU A 135 -27.06 -6.15 14.92
C LEU A 135 -26.73 -4.96 15.83
#